data_AF-A0A8T6MRN3-F1
#
_entry.id   AF-A0A8T6MRN3-F1
#
_cell.length_a   1.000
_cell.length_b   1.000
_cell.length_c   1.000
_cell.angle_alpha   90.00
_cell.angle_beta   90.00
_cell.angle_gamma   90.00
#
_symmetry.space_group_name_H-M   'P 1'
#
loop_
_entity.id
_entity.type
_entity.pdbx_description
1 polymer ?
#
loop_
_entity_poly.entity_id
_entity_poly.type
_entity_poly.pdbx_seq_one_letter_code
_entity_poly.pdbx_strand_id
1 'polypeptide(L)'
;MQYLTRYPKTISFDNGKKHDINIDLKGVEQLTVIVRKSAKEMYDILIKEGFTKVKFEHKQESQIGDGLSLKLKKPWEMHLRLFDRKNGEVGIEAEVEVSRDYLQHLFCQRSPVIYEVEALLKKHQIEYKIWHNQIKNHIKTVLNDYKIILATPNIPVFAWKPMLFFIGTVGVFYLWKYLDTIF
;
A
#
# COMPACT_ATOMS: atom_id res chain seq x y z
N MET A 1 -9.76 16.10 -3.20
CA MET A 1 -10.44 14.93 -3.80
C MET A 1 -10.25 13.76 -2.85
N GLN A 2 -11.29 13.25 -2.21
CA GLN A 2 -11.15 12.25 -1.14
C GLN A 2 -11.09 10.82 -1.73
N TYR A 3 -10.33 9.93 -1.10
CA TYR A 3 -10.42 8.49 -1.35
C TYR A 3 -11.26 7.84 -0.26
N LEU A 4 -12.26 7.08 -0.69
CA LEU A 4 -13.23 6.42 0.17
C LEU A 4 -12.97 4.92 0.11
N THR A 5 -12.66 4.31 1.25
CA THR A 5 -12.53 2.86 1.37
C THR A 5 -13.24 2.35 2.61
N ARG A 6 -13.41 1.03 2.68
CA ARG A 6 -14.01 0.33 3.80
C ARG A 6 -12.96 -0.59 4.41
N TYR A 7 -13.06 -0.81 5.71
CA TYR A 7 -12.19 -1.74 6.40
C TYR A 7 -12.96 -2.48 7.49
N PRO A 8 -12.70 -3.77 7.75
CA PRO A 8 -13.37 -4.48 8.84
C PRO A 8 -13.25 -3.74 10.17
N LYS A 9 -14.38 -3.51 10.84
CA LYS A 9 -14.46 -2.96 12.19
C LYS A 9 -14.57 -4.06 13.22
N THR A 10 -15.61 -4.88 13.10
CA THR A 10 -15.88 -5.97 14.03
C THR A 10 -15.78 -7.28 13.27
N ILE A 11 -14.91 -8.16 13.75
CA ILE A 11 -14.61 -9.45 13.14
C ILE A 11 -14.95 -10.58 14.09
N SER A 12 -15.30 -11.74 13.53
CA SER A 12 -15.49 -12.99 14.27
C SER A 12 -14.48 -14.03 13.81
N PHE A 13 -13.86 -14.70 14.76
CA PHE A 13 -12.96 -15.82 14.51
C PHE A 13 -13.72 -17.15 14.43
N ASP A 14 -13.02 -18.21 14.03
CA ASP A 14 -13.58 -19.57 13.92
C ASP A 14 -14.20 -20.12 15.21
N ASN A 15 -13.71 -19.66 16.36
CA ASN A 15 -14.23 -20.02 17.69
C ASN A 15 -15.44 -19.19 18.13
N GLY A 16 -15.99 -18.33 17.26
CA GLY A 16 -17.13 -17.45 17.56
C GLY A 16 -16.80 -16.24 18.43
N LYS A 17 -15.54 -16.05 18.84
CA LYS A 17 -15.12 -14.84 19.56
C LYS A 17 -15.14 -13.65 18.61
N LYS A 18 -15.73 -12.56 19.08
CA LYS A 18 -15.73 -11.27 18.39
C LYS A 18 -14.54 -10.43 18.82
N HIS A 19 -14.01 -9.65 17.91
CA HIS A 19 -12.94 -8.70 18.17
C HIS A 19 -13.18 -7.44 17.35
N ASP A 20 -12.93 -6.30 17.97
CA ASP A 20 -12.97 -5.01 17.31
C ASP A 20 -11.55 -4.60 16.91
N ILE A 21 -11.39 -4.31 15.63
CA ILE A 21 -10.13 -3.83 15.06
C ILE A 21 -9.81 -2.47 15.67
N ASN A 22 -8.61 -2.37 16.24
CA ASN A 22 -8.14 -1.16 16.90
C ASN A 22 -7.71 -0.09 15.89
N ILE A 23 -7.85 1.18 16.28
CA ILE A 23 -7.40 2.36 15.53
C ILE A 23 -6.40 3.11 16.39
N ASP A 24 -5.15 3.15 15.94
CA ASP A 24 -4.07 3.88 16.59
C ASP A 24 -3.70 5.14 15.80
N LEU A 25 -2.78 5.95 16.35
CA LEU A 25 -2.22 7.12 15.66
C LEU A 25 -1.58 6.79 14.30
N LYS A 26 -1.14 5.54 14.12
CA LYS A 26 -0.55 5.05 12.86
C LYS A 26 -1.60 4.62 11.83
N GLY A 27 -2.86 4.50 12.23
CA GLY A 27 -3.96 4.02 11.39
C GLY A 27 -4.66 2.81 11.97
N VAL A 28 -5.44 2.16 11.10
CA VAL A 28 -6.17 0.93 11.44
C VAL A 28 -5.20 -0.25 11.47
N GLU A 29 -5.44 -1.21 12.35
CA GLU A 29 -4.62 -2.43 12.42
C GLU A 29 -4.55 -3.16 11.07
N GLN A 30 -3.35 -3.66 10.71
CA GLN A 30 -3.11 -4.37 9.46
C GLN A 30 -3.54 -5.85 9.57
N LEU A 31 -4.47 -6.25 8.71
CA LEU A 31 -4.80 -7.64 8.43
C LEU A 31 -4.07 -8.12 7.17
N THR A 32 -3.82 -9.43 7.11
CA THR A 32 -3.15 -10.09 5.99
C THR A 32 -4.13 -11.00 5.27
N VAL A 33 -4.20 -10.90 3.94
CA VAL A 33 -4.96 -11.82 3.10
C VAL A 33 -4.06 -12.98 2.71
N ILE A 34 -4.43 -14.20 3.08
CA ILE A 34 -3.68 -15.41 2.79
C ILE A 34 -4.27 -16.07 1.54
N VAL A 35 -3.40 -16.46 0.61
CA VAL A 35 -3.76 -17.22 -0.59
C VAL A 35 -2.95 -18.51 -0.68
N ARG A 36 -3.56 -19.55 -1.23
CA ARG A 36 -2.93 -20.86 -1.51
C ARG A 36 -2.37 -20.90 -2.93
N LYS A 37 -1.59 -19.88 -3.27
CA LYS A 37 -0.97 -19.70 -4.58
C LYS A 37 0.49 -19.37 -4.39
N SER A 38 1.34 -19.84 -5.31
CA SER A 38 2.75 -19.53 -5.25
C SER A 38 2.98 -18.03 -5.42
N ALA A 39 4.03 -17.49 -4.78
CA ALA A 39 4.33 -16.07 -4.86
C ALA A 39 4.59 -15.62 -6.30
N LYS A 40 5.15 -16.52 -7.13
CA LYS A 40 5.36 -16.29 -8.57
C LYS A 40 4.04 -16.15 -9.32
N GLU A 41 3.08 -17.07 -9.10
CA GLU A 41 1.75 -16.96 -9.71
C GLU A 41 1.05 -15.67 -9.29
N MET A 42 1.11 -15.32 -8.00
CA MET A 42 0.53 -14.07 -7.52
C MET A 42 1.18 -12.84 -8.17
N TYR A 43 2.50 -12.86 -8.30
CA TYR A 43 3.24 -11.80 -8.97
C TYR A 43 2.78 -11.63 -10.43
N ASP A 44 2.68 -12.72 -11.19
CA ASP A 44 2.25 -12.68 -12.60
C ASP A 44 0.82 -12.14 -12.76
N ILE A 45 -0.08 -12.49 -11.84
CA ILE A 45 -1.47 -11.99 -11.81
C ILE A 45 -1.50 -10.48 -11.52
N LEU A 46 -0.74 -10.03 -10.53
CA LEU A 46 -0.68 -8.62 -10.15
C LEU A 46 -0.09 -7.76 -11.26
N ILE A 47 0.97 -8.22 -11.95
CA ILE A 47 1.51 -7.51 -13.11
C ILE A 47 0.47 -7.38 -14.24
N LYS A 48 -0.33 -8.43 -14.49
CA LYS A 48 -1.42 -8.38 -15.48
C LYS A 48 -2.53 -7.37 -15.12
N GLU A 49 -2.78 -7.15 -13.83
CA GLU A 49 -3.70 -6.11 -13.33
C GLU A 49 -3.12 -4.70 -13.41
N GLY A 50 -1.86 -4.55 -13.87
CA GLY A 50 -1.20 -3.25 -14.03
C GLY A 50 -0.38 -2.81 -12.84
N PHE A 51 -0.10 -3.70 -11.88
CA PHE A 51 0.84 -3.39 -10.81
C PHE A 51 2.26 -3.25 -11.36
N THR A 52 3.04 -2.40 -10.72
CA THR A 52 4.44 -2.15 -11.06
C THR A 52 5.29 -2.27 -9.81
N LYS A 53 6.55 -2.69 -9.99
CA LYS A 53 7.50 -2.81 -8.88
C LYS A 53 7.77 -1.45 -8.24
N VAL A 54 7.70 -1.41 -6.92
CA VAL A 54 8.07 -0.25 -6.14
C VAL A 54 9.59 -0.08 -6.19
N LYS A 55 10.03 1.10 -6.62
CA LYS A 55 11.46 1.46 -6.64
C LYS A 55 11.86 2.09 -5.30
N PHE A 56 13.09 1.83 -4.87
CA PHE A 56 13.66 2.38 -3.64
C PHE A 56 12.77 2.12 -2.40
N GLU A 57 12.34 0.87 -2.23
CA GLU A 57 11.60 0.47 -1.05
C GLU A 57 12.53 0.05 0.09
N HIS A 58 12.06 0.25 1.31
CA HIS A 58 12.64 -0.37 2.49
C HIS A 58 11.98 -1.75 2.66
N LYS A 59 12.68 -2.81 2.25
CA LYS A 59 12.18 -4.19 2.30
C LYS A 59 12.01 -4.64 3.75
N GLN A 60 10.85 -5.23 4.05
CA GLN A 60 10.63 -5.89 5.33
C GLN A 60 11.28 -7.27 5.35
N GLU A 61 11.71 -7.74 6.52
CA GLU A 61 12.51 -8.96 6.69
C GLU A 61 11.85 -10.23 6.13
N SER A 62 10.52 -10.32 6.15
CA SER A 62 9.75 -11.47 5.65
C SER A 62 9.11 -11.25 4.26
N GLN A 63 9.45 -10.14 3.60
CA GLN A 63 8.86 -9.77 2.32
C GLN A 63 9.44 -10.61 1.18
N ILE A 64 8.57 -11.15 0.33
CA ILE A 64 8.95 -11.85 -0.89
C ILE A 64 9.13 -10.83 -2.01
N GLY A 65 10.34 -10.78 -2.58
CA GLY A 65 10.63 -10.01 -3.77
C GLY A 65 10.58 -8.50 -3.55
N ASP A 66 10.00 -7.79 -4.51
CA ASP A 66 9.79 -6.34 -4.44
C ASP A 66 8.32 -6.06 -4.12
N GLY A 67 8.03 -4.99 -3.39
CA GLY A 67 6.68 -4.47 -3.24
C GLY A 67 6.11 -4.08 -4.59
N LEU A 68 4.79 -4.15 -4.69
CA LEU A 68 4.03 -3.85 -5.90
C LEU A 68 3.16 -2.63 -5.66
N SER A 69 2.96 -1.83 -6.70
CA SER A 69 2.17 -0.60 -6.64
C SER A 69 1.25 -0.46 -7.83
N LEU A 70 0.02 -0.01 -7.59
CA LEU A 70 -0.97 0.28 -8.60
C LEU A 70 -1.42 1.73 -8.45
N LYS A 71 -1.24 2.53 -9.51
CA LYS A 71 -1.69 3.92 -9.51
C LYS A 71 -3.22 3.97 -9.55
N LEU A 72 -3.80 4.60 -8.55
CA LEU A 72 -5.23 4.88 -8.50
C LEU A 72 -5.49 6.29 -9.04
N LYS A 73 -6.67 6.82 -8.75
CA LYS A 73 -6.98 8.22 -9.04
C LYS A 73 -6.03 9.13 -8.27
N LYS A 74 -5.38 10.07 -8.96
CA LYS A 74 -4.43 11.01 -8.32
C LYS A 74 -5.04 11.66 -7.07
N PRO A 75 -4.27 11.78 -5.97
CA PRO A 75 -2.86 11.42 -5.82
C PRO A 75 -2.63 10.01 -5.27
N TRP A 76 -3.61 9.12 -5.28
CA TRP A 76 -3.59 7.86 -4.55
C TRP A 76 -2.87 6.74 -5.30
N GLU A 77 -2.19 5.89 -4.55
CA GLU A 77 -1.50 4.70 -5.03
C GLU A 77 -1.73 3.57 -4.03
N MET A 78 -2.08 2.39 -4.54
CA MET A 78 -2.20 1.19 -3.72
C MET A 78 -0.87 0.45 -3.74
N HIS A 79 -0.34 0.15 -2.57
CA HIS A 79 0.87 -0.63 -2.35
C HIS A 79 0.48 -2.01 -1.86
N LEU A 80 1.15 -3.03 -2.35
CA LEU A 80 0.91 -4.43 -2.02
C LEU A 80 2.25 -5.10 -1.75
N ARG A 81 2.34 -5.81 -0.63
CA ARG A 81 3.50 -6.60 -0.25
C ARG A 81 3.10 -8.06 -0.10
N LEU A 82 3.96 -8.92 -0.63
CA LEU A 82 3.84 -10.37 -0.50
C LEU A 82 4.76 -10.82 0.62
N PHE A 83 4.29 -11.72 1.47
CA PHE A 83 5.04 -12.29 2.58
C PHE A 83 5.02 -13.80 2.51
N ASP A 84 6.15 -14.40 2.83
CA ASP A 84 6.25 -15.85 2.90
C ASP A 84 5.62 -16.34 4.20
N ARG A 85 4.92 -17.46 4.09
CA ARG A 85 4.22 -18.07 5.21
C ARG A 85 4.45 -19.57 5.20
N LYS A 86 4.39 -20.15 6.39
CA LYS A 86 4.51 -21.60 6.57
C LYS A 86 3.48 -22.33 5.71
N ASN A 87 3.87 -23.47 5.18
CA ASN A 87 3.06 -24.36 4.33
C ASN A 87 2.85 -23.88 2.88
N GLY A 88 3.70 -22.97 2.37
CA GLY A 88 3.64 -22.53 0.98
C GLY A 88 2.44 -21.61 0.66
N GLU A 89 1.83 -21.05 1.71
CA GLU A 89 0.82 -20.00 1.57
C GLU A 89 1.50 -18.64 1.44
N VAL A 90 0.88 -17.70 0.73
CA VAL A 90 1.40 -16.34 0.57
C VAL A 90 0.50 -15.37 1.31
N GLY A 91 1.09 -14.54 2.17
CA GLY A 91 0.43 -13.41 2.81
C GLY A 91 0.48 -12.19 1.91
N ILE A 92 -0.65 -11.49 1.79
CA ILE A 92 -0.80 -10.25 1.04
C ILE A 92 -1.21 -9.16 2.01
N GLU A 93 -0.41 -8.11 2.11
CA GLU A 93 -0.79 -6.88 2.81
C GLU A 93 -0.88 -5.77 1.79
N ALA A 94 -2.00 -5.05 1.80
CA ALA A 94 -2.20 -3.92 0.93
C ALA A 94 -2.54 -2.67 1.73
N GLU A 95 -2.03 -1.54 1.25
CA GLU A 95 -2.18 -0.23 1.83
C GLU A 95 -2.46 0.78 0.72
N VAL A 96 -3.34 1.75 0.96
CA VAL A 96 -3.47 2.93 0.09
C VAL A 96 -2.73 4.09 0.72
N GLU A 97 -1.85 4.69 -0.06
CA GLU A 97 -1.04 5.84 0.33
C GLU A 97 -1.05 6.91 -0.77
N VAL A 98 -0.49 8.08 -0.44
CA VAL A 98 -0.19 9.11 -1.44
C VAL A 98 0.92 8.58 -2.33
N SER A 99 0.75 8.74 -3.65
CA SER A 99 1.69 8.20 -4.63
C SER A 99 3.10 8.74 -4.41
N ARG A 100 4.08 7.86 -4.62
CA ARG A 100 5.52 8.15 -4.50
C ARG A 100 6.02 9.19 -5.50
N ASP A 101 5.22 9.52 -6.51
CA ASP A 101 5.49 10.66 -7.38
C ASP A 101 5.43 12.00 -6.62
N TYR A 102 4.85 12.05 -5.42
CA TYR A 102 4.64 13.27 -4.62
C TYR A 102 5.43 13.23 -3.31
N LEU A 103 6.09 14.32 -2.93
CA LEU A 103 6.87 14.40 -1.67
C LEU A 103 6.03 14.10 -0.42
N GLN A 104 4.73 14.36 -0.48
CA GLN A 104 3.78 14.11 0.60
C GLN A 104 3.70 12.64 1.01
N HIS A 105 4.12 11.68 0.17
CA HIS A 105 4.17 10.26 0.55
C HIS A 105 5.05 9.99 1.78
N LEU A 106 6.03 10.86 2.07
CA LEU A 106 6.93 10.72 3.22
C LEU A 106 6.27 11.04 4.57
N PHE A 107 5.16 11.79 4.56
CA PHE A 107 4.54 12.34 5.78
C PHE A 107 3.05 11.99 5.91
N CYS A 108 2.43 11.45 4.86
CA CYS A 108 1.02 11.11 4.88
C CYS A 108 0.77 9.75 5.51
N GLN A 109 -0.39 9.64 6.15
CA GLN A 109 -0.87 8.39 6.70
C GLN A 109 -1.25 7.42 5.57
N ARG A 110 -0.87 6.16 5.73
CA ARG A 110 -1.29 5.04 4.90
C ARG A 110 -2.45 4.32 5.58
N SER A 111 -3.40 3.83 4.78
CA SER A 111 -4.51 3.04 5.31
C SER A 111 -4.45 1.63 4.75
N PRO A 112 -4.56 0.59 5.59
CA PRO A 112 -4.70 -0.78 5.10
C PRO A 112 -5.97 -0.90 4.25
N VAL A 113 -5.93 -1.75 3.23
CA VAL A 113 -7.07 -2.09 2.36
C VAL A 113 -7.16 -3.61 2.18
N ILE A 114 -8.37 -4.14 2.27
CA ILE A 114 -8.63 -5.58 2.13
C ILE A 114 -9.64 -5.85 1.02
N TYR A 115 -10.75 -5.13 0.99
CA TYR A 115 -11.82 -5.38 0.02
C TYR A 115 -11.35 -5.18 -1.43
N GLU A 116 -10.42 -4.25 -1.66
CA GLU A 116 -9.76 -4.05 -2.95
C GLU A 116 -8.96 -5.28 -3.38
N VAL A 117 -8.23 -5.91 -2.45
CA VAL A 117 -7.50 -7.16 -2.68
C VAL A 117 -8.49 -8.31 -2.88
N GLU A 118 -9.52 -8.43 -2.05
CA GLU A 118 -10.55 -9.47 -2.20
C GLU A 118 -11.24 -9.39 -3.57
N ALA A 119 -11.56 -8.18 -4.05
CA ALA A 119 -12.18 -7.99 -5.35
C ALA A 119 -11.26 -8.48 -6.47
N LEU A 120 -9.96 -8.19 -6.38
CA LEU A 120 -8.95 -8.68 -7.31
C LEU A 120 -8.85 -10.22 -7.27
N LEU A 121 -8.79 -10.81 -6.07
CA LEU A 121 -8.70 -12.26 -5.93
C LEU A 121 -9.95 -12.98 -6.43
N LYS A 122 -11.15 -12.44 -6.15
CA LYS A 122 -12.43 -12.96 -6.67
C LYS A 122 -12.49 -12.90 -8.19
N LYS A 123 -12.00 -11.82 -8.80
CA LYS A 123 -11.91 -11.68 -10.27
C LYS A 123 -11.09 -12.81 -10.91
N HIS A 124 -10.03 -13.25 -10.23
CA HIS A 124 -9.16 -14.35 -10.66
C HIS A 124 -9.54 -15.72 -10.09
N GLN A 125 -10.70 -15.84 -9.42
CA GLN A 125 -11.19 -17.08 -8.80
C GLN A 125 -10.19 -17.72 -7.81
N ILE A 126 -9.45 -16.88 -7.07
CA ILE A 126 -8.48 -17.34 -6.09
C ILE A 126 -9.14 -17.42 -4.72
N GLU A 127 -9.11 -18.61 -4.12
CA GLU A 127 -9.53 -18.78 -2.73
C GLU A 127 -8.57 -18.06 -1.78
N TYR A 128 -9.14 -17.39 -0.79
CA TYR A 128 -8.39 -16.61 0.18
C TYR A 128 -8.96 -16.74 1.58
N LYS A 129 -8.14 -16.45 2.58
CA LYS A 129 -8.52 -16.36 3.99
C LYS A 129 -7.95 -15.10 4.59
N ILE A 130 -8.69 -14.40 5.43
CA ILE A 130 -8.17 -13.22 6.13
C ILE A 130 -7.57 -13.67 7.47
N TRP A 131 -6.41 -13.11 7.81
CA TRP A 131 -5.66 -13.42 9.02
C TRP A 131 -5.36 -12.18 9.83
N HIS A 132 -5.51 -12.34 11.15
CA HIS A 132 -5.17 -11.32 12.12
C HIS A 132 -3.76 -11.54 12.66
N ASN A 133 -2.85 -10.60 12.40
CA ASN A 133 -1.44 -10.76 12.74
C ASN A 133 -1.18 -10.82 14.25
N GLN A 134 -1.85 -9.98 15.05
CA GLN A 134 -1.67 -9.95 16.50
C GLN A 134 -2.28 -11.17 17.23
N ILE A 135 -3.55 -11.48 16.94
CA ILE A 135 -4.29 -12.58 17.57
C ILE A 135 -3.88 -13.95 17.00
N LYS A 136 -3.21 -13.97 15.85
CA LYS A 136 -2.75 -15.17 15.13
C LYS A 136 -3.90 -16.13 14.86
N ASN A 137 -5.00 -15.62 14.30
CA ASN A 137 -6.17 -16.44 13.99
C ASN A 137 -6.86 -15.99 12.68
N HIS A 138 -7.61 -16.91 12.06
CA HIS A 138 -8.35 -16.66 10.84
C HIS A 138 -9.70 -16.01 11.12
N ILE A 139 -10.05 -15.03 10.29
CA ILE A 139 -11.31 -14.32 10.37
C ILE A 139 -12.33 -15.07 9.51
N LYS A 140 -13.46 -15.45 10.13
CA LYS A 140 -14.54 -16.16 9.48
C LYS A 140 -15.60 -15.22 8.92
N THR A 141 -15.94 -14.17 9.67
CA THR A 141 -17.02 -13.26 9.30
C THR A 141 -16.70 -11.84 9.75
N VAL A 142 -16.93 -10.89 8.86
CA VAL A 142 -16.92 -9.46 9.18
C VAL A 142 -18.36 -9.05 9.48
N LEU A 143 -18.59 -8.45 10.65
CA LEU A 143 -19.92 -8.03 11.10
C LEU A 143 -20.23 -6.60 10.69
N ASN A 144 -19.24 -5.71 10.80
CA ASN A 144 -19.36 -4.28 10.55
C ASN A 144 -18.06 -3.75 9.96
N ASP A 145 -18.15 -2.62 9.24
CA ASP A 145 -17.02 -1.97 8.59
C ASP A 145 -16.83 -0.53 9.10
N TYR A 146 -15.58 -0.10 9.20
CA TYR A 146 -15.20 1.31 9.21
C TYR A 146 -15.35 1.90 7.81
N LYS A 147 -15.85 3.12 7.74
CA LYS A 147 -15.76 3.96 6.56
C LYS A 147 -14.52 4.85 6.71
N ILE A 148 -13.50 4.59 5.91
CA ILE A 148 -12.24 5.33 5.94
C ILE A 148 -12.28 6.38 4.83
N ILE A 149 -12.01 7.63 5.22
CA ILE A 149 -11.89 8.75 4.31
C ILE A 149 -10.45 9.24 4.38
N LEU A 150 -9.70 9.00 3.31
CA LEU A 150 -8.37 9.58 3.16
C LEU A 150 -8.53 10.98 2.53
N ALA A 151 -8.24 11.99 3.33
CA ALA A 151 -8.24 13.37 2.87
C ALA A 151 -6.97 13.64 2.06
N THR A 152 -7.12 14.29 0.90
CA THR A 152 -5.97 14.82 0.17
C THR A 152 -5.22 15.82 1.05
N PRO A 153 -3.88 15.82 1.04
CA PRO A 153 -3.09 16.84 1.74
C PRO A 153 -3.58 18.24 1.36
N ASN A 154 -3.63 19.14 2.36
CA ASN A 154 -4.06 20.53 2.16
C ASN A 154 -3.11 21.34 1.25
N ILE A 155 -1.89 20.84 1.08
CA ILE A 155 -0.86 21.42 0.21
C ILE A 155 -0.97 20.76 -1.17
N PRO A 156 -0.85 21.53 -2.29
CA PRO A 156 -0.79 20.95 -3.63
C PRO A 156 0.22 19.80 -3.67
N VAL A 157 -0.21 18.65 -4.16
CA VAL A 157 0.67 17.47 -4.29
C VAL A 157 1.83 17.81 -5.22
N PHE A 158 3.04 17.86 -4.65
CA PHE A 158 4.22 18.36 -5.34
C PHE A 158 4.96 17.21 -5.98
N ALA A 159 4.90 17.13 -7.30
CA ALA A 159 5.68 16.16 -8.04
C ALA A 159 7.18 16.50 -7.89
N TRP A 160 7.98 15.55 -7.38
CA TRP A 160 9.40 15.82 -7.11
C TRP A 160 10.25 15.87 -8.39
N LYS A 161 9.85 15.15 -9.45
CA LYS A 161 10.61 15.10 -10.71
C LYS A 161 10.76 16.48 -11.37
N PRO A 162 9.69 17.28 -11.58
CA PRO A 162 9.85 18.66 -12.04
C PRO A 162 10.70 19.53 -11.12
N MET A 163 10.63 19.31 -9.80
CA MET A 163 11.39 20.09 -8.82
C MET A 163 12.90 19.85 -8.94
N LEU A 164 13.34 18.60 -9.14
CA LEU A 164 14.75 18.30 -9.39
C LEU A 164 15.26 18.95 -10.67
N PHE A 165 14.43 18.97 -11.73
CA PHE A 165 14.79 19.66 -12.96
C PHE A 165 14.98 21.16 -12.72
N PHE A 166 14.03 21.80 -12.04
CA PHE A 166 14.12 23.22 -11.69
C PHE A 166 15.36 23.54 -10.84
N ILE A 167 15.60 22.78 -9.77
CA ILE A 167 16.77 22.95 -8.90
C ILE A 167 18.06 22.75 -9.69
N GLY A 168 18.13 21.73 -10.54
CA GLY A 168 19.27 21.45 -11.41
C GLY A 168 19.54 22.60 -12.38
N THR A 169 18.52 23.10 -13.07
CA THR A 169 18.64 24.23 -14.00
C THR A 169 19.13 25.49 -13.30
N VAL A 170 18.53 25.85 -12.16
CA VAL A 170 18.97 27.01 -11.37
C VAL A 170 20.42 26.83 -10.91
N GLY A 171 20.77 25.67 -10.36
CA GLY A 171 22.13 25.35 -9.92
C GLY A 171 23.17 25.49 -11.05
N VAL A 172 22.85 25.00 -12.25
CA VAL A 172 23.72 25.14 -13.43
C VAL A 172 23.88 26.60 -13.83
N PHE A 173 22.81 27.41 -13.85
CA PHE A 173 22.92 28.84 -14.17
C PHE A 173 23.75 29.62 -13.16
N TYR A 174 23.58 29.35 -11.86
CA TYR A 174 24.39 29.99 -10.82
C TYR A 174 25.84 29.55 -10.87
N LEU A 175 26.11 28.26 -11.12
CA LEU A 175 27.47 27.75 -11.29
C LEU A 175 28.15 28.39 -12.50
N TRP A 176 27.44 28.48 -13.64
CA TRP A 176 27.96 29.13 -14.82
C TRP A 176 28.27 30.61 -14.55
N LYS A 177 27.34 31.37 -13.97
CA LYS A 177 27.58 32.77 -13.59
C LYS A 177 28.80 32.91 -12.68
N TYR A 178 28.96 32.02 -11.71
CA TYR A 178 30.10 32.05 -10.79
C TYR A 178 31.43 31.81 -11.53
N LEU A 179 31.48 30.82 -12.42
CA LEU A 179 32.66 30.54 -13.24
C LEU A 179 33.00 31.71 -14.18
N ASP A 180 32.00 32.30 -14.83
CA ASP A 180 32.14 33.49 -15.69
C ASP A 180 32.59 34.75 -14.92
N THR A 181 32.37 34.79 -13.60
CA THR A 181 32.84 35.90 -12.76
C THR A 181 34.32 35.71 -12.34
N ILE A 182 34.83 34.48 -12.33
CA ILE A 182 36.18 34.15 -11.82
C ILE A 182 37.21 33.99 -12.94
N PHE A 183 36.78 33.48 -14.10
CA PHE A 183 37.61 33.29 -15.29
C PHE A 183 37.31 34.37 -16.33
#